data_AF-A6EYN1-F1
#
_entry.id   AF-A6EYN1-F1
#
_cell.length_a   1.000
_cell.length_b   1.000
_cell.length_c   1.000
_cell.angle_alpha   90.00
_cell.angle_beta   90.00
_cell.angle_gamma   90.00
#
_symmetry.space_group_name_H-M   'P 1'
#
loop_
_entity.id
_entity.type
_entity.pdbx_description
1 polymer ?
#
loop_
_entity_poly.entity_id
_entity_poly.type
_entity_poly.pdbx_seq_one_letter_code
_entity_poly.pdbx_strand_id
1 'polypeptide(L)'
;MSTQENRANKFRTVIFGESMSPEAHLVRTAWFRAAIVVPLTLAAIVAWIFTSDSKLFWSFTPDGMNHFLNLFKLPIGIASLALPITAVVAANHRSMQTAKQIQEQNSQNIFSNHLEHRRFFGRFIEERKPFGNENIEVATLYERLFPEASEGNLKPDNPLLDDIFQKVDEAVCEAMEASIDEFSTTNFKISRNRLLKLTKMAAQADQVIAGFLTPWKRIDVTDESDDHLGVVGEINTKYAAVAIGLEKCANFHRYHYESKNFERISINSKAITAQYQELINVHVLFKDLMRIINEYLGESGSLKNPNPNNRERFQERLKQLDHSMNINNQDLSHMALILNNHLTQAHALEIFRHAPESWQQEIALV
;
A
#
# COMPACT_ATOMS: atom_id res chain seq x y z
N MET A 1 -53.90 15.43 -2.96
CA MET A 1 -53.78 14.84 -4.31
C MET A 1 -53.10 13.46 -4.33
N SER A 2 -52.22 13.13 -3.37
CA SER A 2 -51.51 11.83 -3.33
C SER A 2 -52.37 10.60 -2.94
N THR A 3 -53.58 10.77 -2.40
CA THR A 3 -54.41 9.65 -1.90
C THR A 3 -55.36 9.04 -2.94
N GLN A 4 -55.77 9.79 -3.97
CA GLN A 4 -56.64 9.27 -5.04
C GLN A 4 -55.83 8.51 -6.10
N GLU A 5 -54.64 8.98 -6.44
CA GLU A 5 -53.73 8.33 -7.38
C GLU A 5 -53.27 6.95 -6.87
N ASN A 6 -53.08 6.85 -5.55
CA ASN A 6 -52.75 5.59 -4.88
C ASN A 6 -53.90 4.57 -4.90
N ARG A 7 -55.17 5.01 -4.91
CA ARG A 7 -56.35 4.13 -5.01
C ARG A 7 -56.58 3.63 -6.43
N ALA A 8 -56.40 4.47 -7.44
CA ALA A 8 -56.54 4.10 -8.84
C ALA A 8 -55.47 3.07 -9.28
N ASN A 9 -54.21 3.25 -8.85
CA ASN A 9 -53.15 2.28 -9.10
C ASN A 9 -53.38 0.94 -8.39
N LYS A 10 -53.89 0.96 -7.16
CA LYS A 10 -54.22 -0.26 -6.41
C LYS A 10 -55.36 -1.06 -7.04
N PHE A 11 -56.33 -0.39 -7.68
CA PHE A 11 -57.42 -1.06 -8.39
C PHE A 11 -56.94 -1.68 -9.71
N ARG A 12 -56.05 -1.00 -10.44
CA ARG A 12 -55.44 -1.52 -11.68
C ARG A 12 -54.56 -2.76 -11.44
N THR A 13 -53.75 -2.78 -10.39
CA THR A 13 -52.89 -3.94 -10.05
C THR A 13 -53.71 -5.15 -9.60
N VAL A 14 -54.88 -4.95 -8.99
CA VAL A 14 -55.78 -6.06 -8.64
C VAL A 14 -56.34 -6.73 -9.91
N ILE A 15 -56.76 -5.92 -10.90
CA ILE A 15 -57.40 -6.42 -12.13
C ILE A 15 -56.38 -6.96 -13.14
N PHE A 16 -55.30 -6.24 -13.41
CA PHE A 16 -54.34 -6.59 -14.46
C PHE A 16 -53.09 -7.33 -13.95
N GLY A 17 -52.90 -7.44 -12.63
CA GLY A 17 -51.70 -8.01 -12.02
C GLY A 17 -50.54 -7.01 -11.96
N GLU A 18 -49.53 -7.33 -11.16
CA GLU A 18 -48.28 -6.57 -11.07
C GLU A 18 -47.39 -6.90 -12.28
N SER A 19 -46.56 -5.93 -12.72
CA SER A 19 -45.51 -6.20 -13.70
C SER A 19 -44.54 -7.24 -13.13
N MET A 20 -43.96 -8.06 -14.00
CA MET A 20 -42.98 -9.05 -13.58
C MET A 20 -41.72 -8.34 -13.09
N SER A 21 -41.43 -8.44 -11.79
CA SER A 21 -40.21 -7.93 -11.17
C SER A 21 -39.67 -8.98 -10.18
N PRO A 22 -38.37 -8.95 -9.85
CA PRO A 22 -37.78 -9.89 -8.89
C PRO A 22 -38.46 -9.89 -7.51
N GLU A 23 -38.99 -8.75 -7.09
CA GLU A 23 -39.57 -8.52 -5.76
C GLU A 23 -41.05 -8.93 -5.69
N ALA A 24 -41.72 -8.99 -6.84
CA ALA A 24 -43.13 -9.36 -6.91
C ALA A 24 -43.33 -10.84 -6.56
N HIS A 25 -44.45 -11.16 -5.94
CA HIS A 25 -44.82 -12.55 -5.72
C HIS A 25 -45.36 -13.14 -7.03
N LEU A 26 -44.83 -14.29 -7.48
CA LEU A 26 -45.15 -14.91 -8.78
C LEU A 26 -46.65 -14.91 -9.12
N VAL A 27 -47.51 -15.32 -8.18
CA VAL A 27 -48.98 -15.42 -8.35
C VAL A 27 -49.67 -14.06 -8.59
N ARG A 28 -49.03 -12.96 -8.17
CA ARG A 28 -49.55 -11.59 -8.38
C ARG A 28 -49.16 -11.02 -9.73
N THR A 29 -48.20 -11.63 -10.42
CA THR A 29 -47.72 -11.12 -11.72
C THR A 29 -48.75 -11.34 -12.83
N ALA A 30 -48.90 -10.34 -13.69
CA ALA A 30 -49.82 -10.37 -14.83
C ALA A 30 -49.56 -11.57 -15.75
N TRP A 31 -48.28 -11.87 -16.03
CA TRP A 31 -47.84 -12.96 -16.89
C TRP A 31 -48.19 -14.34 -16.35
N PHE A 32 -48.05 -14.55 -15.04
CA PHE A 32 -48.43 -15.82 -14.42
C PHE A 32 -49.93 -16.04 -14.47
N ARG A 33 -50.73 -15.00 -14.23
CA ARG A 33 -52.18 -15.05 -14.36
C ARG A 33 -52.60 -15.29 -15.81
N ALA A 34 -51.99 -14.59 -16.76
CA ALA A 34 -52.26 -14.76 -18.19
C ALA A 34 -51.93 -16.17 -18.67
N ALA A 35 -50.82 -16.76 -18.21
CA ALA A 35 -50.43 -18.13 -18.52
C ALA A 35 -51.48 -19.18 -18.13
N ILE A 36 -52.28 -18.91 -17.09
CA ILE A 36 -53.36 -19.79 -16.63
C ILE A 36 -54.70 -19.41 -17.29
N VAL A 37 -55.06 -18.12 -17.26
CA VAL A 37 -56.38 -17.66 -17.69
C VAL A 37 -56.54 -17.75 -19.21
N VAL A 38 -55.51 -17.46 -20.01
CA VAL A 38 -55.62 -17.45 -21.48
C VAL A 38 -55.91 -18.85 -22.04
N PRO A 39 -55.17 -19.93 -21.69
CA PRO A 39 -55.48 -21.26 -22.20
C PRO A 39 -56.83 -21.78 -21.70
N LEU A 40 -57.21 -21.50 -20.45
CA LEU A 40 -58.51 -21.92 -19.91
C LEU A 40 -59.69 -21.20 -20.55
N THR A 41 -59.58 -19.90 -20.77
CA THR A 41 -60.64 -19.13 -21.47
C THR A 41 -60.75 -19.56 -22.93
N LEU A 42 -59.63 -19.78 -23.62
CA LEU A 42 -59.64 -20.30 -24.99
C LEU A 42 -60.26 -21.70 -25.06
N ALA A 43 -59.91 -22.59 -24.13
CA ALA A 43 -60.52 -23.92 -24.03
C ALA A 43 -62.03 -23.85 -23.80
N ALA A 44 -62.49 -22.96 -22.92
CA ALA A 44 -63.92 -22.75 -22.66
C ALA A 44 -64.68 -22.22 -23.89
N ILE A 45 -64.07 -21.30 -24.66
CA ILE A 45 -64.65 -20.79 -25.91
C ILE A 45 -64.77 -21.91 -26.94
N VAL A 46 -63.72 -22.72 -27.13
CA VAL A 46 -63.75 -23.85 -28.09
C VAL A 46 -64.77 -24.90 -27.66
N ALA A 47 -64.84 -25.22 -26.37
CA ALA A 47 -65.86 -26.10 -25.82
C ALA A 47 -67.27 -25.57 -26.08
N TRP A 48 -67.52 -24.29 -25.81
CA TRP A 48 -68.82 -23.65 -26.07
C TRP A 48 -69.26 -23.82 -27.52
N ILE A 49 -68.35 -23.53 -28.48
CA ILE A 49 -68.61 -23.67 -29.92
C ILE A 49 -69.00 -25.12 -30.29
N PHE A 50 -68.34 -26.13 -29.72
CA PHE A 50 -68.69 -27.53 -30.01
C PHE A 50 -70.01 -27.98 -29.39
N THR A 51 -70.43 -27.33 -28.31
CA THR A 51 -71.67 -27.67 -27.61
C THR A 51 -72.88 -26.86 -28.06
N SER A 52 -72.71 -25.70 -28.70
CA SER A 52 -73.81 -24.77 -28.99
C SER A 52 -74.86 -25.33 -29.95
N ASP A 53 -74.46 -26.20 -30.88
CA ASP A 53 -75.36 -26.81 -31.87
C ASP A 53 -75.72 -28.28 -31.53
N SER A 54 -75.20 -28.81 -30.41
CA SER A 54 -75.31 -30.22 -30.05
C SER A 54 -76.37 -30.44 -28.97
N LYS A 55 -77.34 -31.33 -29.19
CA LYS A 55 -78.28 -31.79 -28.15
C LYS A 55 -77.58 -32.79 -27.22
N LEU A 56 -76.82 -32.27 -26.26
CA LEU A 56 -76.06 -33.08 -25.30
C LEU A 56 -76.91 -33.44 -24.09
N PHE A 57 -76.82 -34.69 -23.65
CA PHE A 57 -77.43 -35.19 -22.42
C PHE A 57 -76.36 -35.84 -21.54
N TRP A 58 -76.54 -35.75 -20.22
CA TRP A 58 -75.62 -36.37 -19.28
C TRP A 58 -75.72 -37.89 -19.33
N SER A 59 -74.63 -38.56 -19.68
CA SER A 59 -74.53 -40.02 -19.63
C SER A 59 -73.21 -40.43 -19.00
N PHE A 60 -73.28 -41.13 -17.87
CA PHE A 60 -72.12 -41.69 -17.16
C PHE A 60 -71.82 -43.13 -17.58
N THR A 61 -72.35 -43.57 -18.73
CA THR A 61 -72.00 -44.87 -19.32
C THR A 61 -70.62 -44.81 -20.00
N PRO A 62 -69.95 -45.96 -20.22
CA PRO A 62 -68.68 -45.99 -20.95
C PRO A 62 -68.74 -45.28 -22.30
N ASP A 63 -69.83 -45.45 -23.06
CA ASP A 63 -70.02 -44.79 -24.36
C ASP A 63 -70.23 -43.28 -24.23
N GLY A 64 -70.96 -42.84 -23.20
CA GLY A 64 -71.14 -41.42 -22.88
C GLY A 64 -69.83 -40.73 -22.53
N MET A 65 -68.99 -41.39 -21.72
CA MET A 65 -67.66 -40.91 -21.36
C MET A 65 -66.70 -40.87 -22.57
N ASN A 66 -66.74 -41.89 -23.43
CA ASN A 66 -65.95 -41.90 -24.67
C ASN A 66 -66.37 -40.78 -25.62
N HIS A 67 -67.68 -40.53 -25.76
CA HIS A 67 -68.20 -39.43 -26.57
C HIS A 67 -67.75 -38.07 -26.01
N PHE A 68 -67.84 -37.88 -24.68
CA PHE A 68 -67.32 -36.69 -24.00
C PHE A 68 -65.81 -36.47 -24.27
N LEU A 69 -64.98 -37.50 -24.05
CA LEU A 69 -63.54 -37.38 -24.27
C LEU A 69 -63.19 -37.08 -25.73
N ASN A 70 -63.92 -37.67 -26.68
CA ASN A 70 -63.74 -37.38 -28.10
C ASN A 70 -64.14 -35.94 -28.45
N LEU A 71 -65.27 -35.46 -27.93
CA LEU A 71 -65.77 -34.11 -28.17
C LEU A 71 -64.88 -33.03 -27.52
N PHE A 72 -64.42 -33.26 -26.28
CA PHE A 72 -63.63 -32.32 -25.50
C PHE A 72 -62.12 -32.51 -25.64
N LYS A 73 -61.65 -33.42 -26.51
CA LYS A 73 -60.21 -33.69 -26.72
C LYS A 73 -59.41 -32.42 -27.00
N LEU A 74 -59.92 -31.55 -27.88
CA LEU A 74 -59.26 -30.30 -28.24
C LEU A 74 -59.32 -29.25 -27.12
N PRO A 75 -60.50 -28.91 -26.52
CA PRO A 75 -60.57 -28.06 -25.35
C PRO A 75 -59.65 -28.50 -24.19
N ILE A 76 -59.63 -29.79 -23.86
CA ILE A 76 -58.76 -30.35 -22.82
C ILE A 76 -57.28 -30.18 -23.22
N GLY A 77 -56.95 -30.43 -24.49
CA GLY A 77 -55.62 -30.19 -25.04
C GLY A 77 -55.16 -28.74 -24.86
N ILE A 78 -56.01 -27.77 -25.19
CA ILE A 78 -55.73 -26.33 -25.04
C ILE A 78 -55.61 -25.96 -23.55
N ALA A 79 -56.53 -26.42 -22.71
CA ALA A 79 -56.46 -26.19 -21.26
C ALA A 79 -55.17 -26.75 -20.65
N SER A 80 -54.68 -27.89 -21.16
CA SER A 80 -53.44 -28.50 -20.66
C SER A 80 -52.20 -27.65 -20.96
N LEU A 81 -52.23 -26.76 -21.96
CA LEU A 81 -51.13 -25.80 -22.24
C LEU A 81 -50.92 -24.78 -21.11
N ALA A 82 -51.89 -24.59 -20.21
CA ALA A 82 -51.68 -23.78 -19.00
C ALA A 82 -50.48 -24.29 -18.20
N LEU A 83 -50.29 -25.61 -18.10
CA LEU A 83 -49.19 -26.21 -17.33
C LEU A 83 -47.80 -25.84 -17.88
N PRO A 84 -47.44 -26.13 -19.16
CA PRO A 84 -46.13 -25.78 -19.69
C PRO A 84 -45.92 -24.26 -19.79
N ILE A 85 -46.95 -23.46 -20.11
CA ILE A 85 -46.81 -22.00 -20.18
C ILE A 85 -46.54 -21.43 -18.77
N THR A 86 -47.28 -21.86 -17.76
CA THR A 86 -47.02 -21.47 -16.36
C THR A 86 -45.64 -21.91 -15.89
N ALA A 87 -45.17 -23.10 -16.29
CA ALA A 87 -43.83 -23.58 -15.97
C ALA A 87 -42.73 -22.66 -16.55
N VAL A 88 -42.86 -22.23 -17.81
CA VAL A 88 -41.92 -21.30 -18.45
C VAL A 88 -41.93 -19.92 -17.75
N VAL A 89 -43.12 -19.37 -17.46
CA VAL A 89 -43.23 -18.08 -16.75
C VAL A 89 -42.62 -18.17 -15.35
N ALA A 90 -42.85 -19.26 -14.62
CA ALA A 90 -42.26 -19.49 -13.31
C ALA A 90 -40.73 -19.62 -13.38
N ALA A 91 -40.19 -20.31 -14.38
CA ALA A 91 -38.76 -20.43 -14.60
C ALA A 91 -38.11 -19.06 -14.89
N ASN A 92 -38.74 -18.24 -15.75
CA ASN A 92 -38.27 -16.89 -16.04
C ASN A 92 -38.28 -15.99 -14.79
N HIS A 93 -39.34 -16.08 -13.97
CA HIS A 93 -39.42 -15.34 -12.70
C HIS A 93 -38.30 -15.70 -11.74
N ARG A 94 -38.01 -17.01 -11.59
CA ARG A 94 -36.89 -17.48 -10.77
C ARG A 94 -35.56 -16.96 -11.29
N SER A 95 -35.36 -16.93 -12.62
CA SER A 95 -34.14 -16.37 -13.21
C SER A 95 -33.96 -14.89 -12.86
N MET A 96 -35.02 -14.08 -12.96
CA MET A 96 -34.99 -12.67 -12.54
C MET A 96 -34.67 -12.51 -11.05
N GLN A 97 -35.29 -13.33 -10.19
CA GLN A 97 -35.02 -13.35 -8.75
C GLN A 97 -33.57 -13.71 -8.44
N THR A 98 -33.05 -14.76 -9.06
CA THR A 98 -31.66 -15.18 -8.90
C THR A 98 -30.70 -14.10 -9.39
N ALA A 99 -30.97 -13.44 -10.52
CA ALA A 99 -30.13 -12.35 -11.01
C ALA A 99 -30.07 -11.18 -10.00
N LYS A 100 -31.21 -10.79 -9.42
CA LYS A 100 -31.27 -9.76 -8.38
C LYS A 100 -30.53 -10.17 -7.11
N GLN A 101 -30.73 -11.41 -6.67
CA GLN A 101 -30.03 -11.96 -5.50
C GLN A 101 -28.52 -12.00 -5.71
N ILE A 102 -28.03 -12.36 -6.89
CA ILE A 102 -26.60 -12.33 -7.24
C ILE A 102 -26.08 -10.89 -7.15
N GLN A 103 -26.83 -9.91 -7.66
CA GLN A 103 -26.43 -8.50 -7.59
C GLN A 103 -26.30 -8.02 -6.13
N GLU A 104 -27.29 -8.31 -5.29
CA GLU A 104 -27.28 -7.95 -3.86
C GLU A 104 -26.15 -8.66 -3.12
N GLN A 105 -25.96 -9.96 -3.37
CA GLN A 105 -24.86 -10.74 -2.80
C GLN A 105 -23.50 -10.17 -3.22
N ASN A 106 -23.35 -9.76 -4.49
CA ASN A 106 -22.11 -9.16 -4.96
C ASN A 106 -21.82 -7.83 -4.25
N SER A 107 -22.83 -6.97 -4.07
CA SER A 107 -22.68 -5.73 -3.29
C SER A 107 -22.28 -6.00 -1.85
N GLN A 108 -22.89 -7.01 -1.20
CA GLN A 108 -22.55 -7.40 0.16
C GLN A 108 -21.13 -7.97 0.25
N ASN A 109 -20.73 -8.77 -0.73
CA ASN A 109 -19.39 -9.36 -0.81
C ASN A 109 -18.33 -8.26 -0.98
N ILE A 110 -18.54 -7.29 -1.87
CA ILE A 110 -17.63 -6.14 -2.05
C ILE A 110 -17.44 -5.40 -0.72
N PHE A 111 -18.53 -5.07 -0.03
CA PHE A 111 -18.46 -4.39 1.25
C PHE A 111 -17.76 -5.22 2.33
N SER A 112 -18.09 -6.51 2.45
CA SER A 112 -17.47 -7.43 3.41
C SER A 112 -15.98 -7.57 3.15
N ASN A 113 -15.58 -7.76 1.89
CA ASN A 113 -14.19 -7.90 1.48
C ASN A 113 -13.40 -6.62 1.77
N HIS A 114 -13.97 -5.44 1.50
CA HIS A 114 -13.33 -4.16 1.81
C HIS A 114 -13.00 -4.02 3.31
N LEU A 115 -13.99 -4.29 4.18
CA LEU A 115 -13.80 -4.22 5.63
C LEU A 115 -12.79 -5.24 6.14
N GLU A 116 -12.86 -6.47 5.62
CA GLU A 116 -11.96 -7.54 6.02
C GLU A 116 -10.52 -7.26 5.58
N HIS A 117 -10.33 -6.79 4.33
CA HIS A 117 -9.04 -6.39 3.80
C HIS A 117 -8.42 -5.25 4.62
N ARG A 118 -9.19 -4.20 4.95
CA ARG A 118 -8.76 -3.10 5.82
C ARG A 118 -8.33 -3.60 7.21
N ARG A 119 -9.10 -4.53 7.79
CA ARG A 119 -8.78 -5.11 9.11
C ARG A 119 -7.52 -5.97 9.07
N PHE A 120 -7.35 -6.79 8.04
CA PHE A 120 -6.13 -7.59 7.89
C PHE A 120 -4.91 -6.72 7.63
N PHE A 121 -5.05 -5.67 6.81
CA PHE A 121 -3.98 -4.70 6.58
C PHE A 121 -3.52 -4.04 7.88
N GLY A 122 -4.46 -3.63 8.75
CA GLY A 122 -4.09 -3.06 10.04
C GLY A 122 -3.29 -4.02 10.93
N ARG A 123 -3.73 -5.28 11.03
CA ARG A 123 -2.96 -6.32 11.74
C ARG A 123 -1.58 -6.54 11.14
N PHE A 124 -1.47 -6.51 9.82
CA PHE A 124 -0.18 -6.63 9.15
C PHE A 124 0.78 -5.50 9.51
N ILE A 125 0.31 -4.25 9.55
CA ILE A 125 1.15 -3.12 9.98
C ILE A 125 1.62 -3.32 11.43
N GLU A 126 0.73 -3.74 12.33
CA GLU A 126 1.03 -3.98 13.75
C GLU A 126 2.04 -5.12 13.96
N GLU A 127 1.85 -6.25 13.27
CA GLU A 127 2.66 -7.46 13.42
C GLU A 127 4.00 -7.38 12.70
N ARG A 128 4.03 -6.84 11.47
CA ARG A 128 5.22 -6.84 10.61
C ARG A 128 6.03 -5.56 10.71
N LYS A 129 5.44 -4.46 11.19
CA LYS A 129 6.10 -3.17 11.34
C LYS A 129 6.95 -2.80 10.10
N PRO A 130 6.33 -2.71 8.90
CA PRO A 130 7.08 -2.54 7.64
C PRO A 130 7.93 -1.26 7.62
N PHE A 131 7.60 -0.27 8.44
CA PHE A 131 8.32 0.99 8.61
C PHE A 131 9.10 1.08 9.94
N GLY A 132 9.37 -0.05 10.59
CA GLY A 132 10.02 -0.09 11.89
C GLY A 132 9.11 0.41 13.02
N ASN A 133 9.63 1.26 13.90
CA ASN A 133 8.89 1.79 15.05
C ASN A 133 8.20 3.13 14.78
N GLU A 134 8.12 3.56 13.52
CA GLU A 134 7.41 4.78 13.14
C GLU A 134 5.90 4.62 13.37
N ASN A 135 5.29 5.61 14.02
CA ASN A 135 3.86 5.62 14.28
C ASN A 135 3.14 6.20 13.05
N ILE A 136 2.62 5.33 12.18
CA ILE A 136 1.93 5.70 10.94
C ILE A 136 0.43 5.50 11.10
N GLU A 137 -0.35 6.46 10.59
CA GLU A 137 -1.79 6.36 10.53
C GLU A 137 -2.24 5.32 9.50
N VAL A 138 -2.48 4.10 9.99
CA VAL A 138 -2.83 2.92 9.20
C VAL A 138 -4.04 3.15 8.29
N ALA A 139 -5.06 3.87 8.78
CA ALA A 139 -6.28 4.15 8.04
C ALA A 139 -6.00 4.99 6.77
N THR A 140 -5.27 6.09 6.94
CA THR A 140 -4.87 6.98 5.86
C THR A 140 -3.95 6.28 4.87
N LEU A 141 -2.99 5.47 5.36
CA LEU A 141 -2.12 4.67 4.49
C LEU A 141 -2.94 3.67 3.65
N TYR A 142 -3.90 2.98 4.26
CA TYR A 142 -4.75 2.02 3.55
C TYR A 142 -5.59 2.68 2.46
N GLU A 143 -6.25 3.79 2.79
CA GLU A 143 -7.12 4.52 1.85
C GLU A 143 -6.31 5.11 0.68
N ARG A 144 -5.05 5.48 0.92
CA ARG A 144 -4.14 5.90 -0.14
C ARG A 144 -3.63 4.74 -0.97
N LEU A 145 -3.25 3.61 -0.37
CA LEU A 145 -2.77 2.46 -1.14
C LEU A 145 -3.88 1.81 -1.99
N PHE A 146 -5.10 1.75 -1.47
CA PHE A 146 -6.22 1.03 -2.08
C PHE A 146 -7.46 1.93 -2.23
N PRO A 147 -7.39 2.99 -3.05
CA PRO A 147 -8.46 4.00 -3.14
C PRO A 147 -9.78 3.42 -3.64
N GLU A 148 -9.74 2.40 -4.49
CA GLU A 148 -10.91 1.75 -5.08
C GLU A 148 -11.35 0.48 -4.32
N ALA A 149 -10.80 0.22 -3.13
CA ALA A 149 -11.13 -0.98 -2.36
C ALA A 149 -12.61 -1.06 -1.99
N SER A 150 -13.28 0.08 -1.78
CA SER A 150 -14.72 0.16 -1.50
C SER A 150 -15.58 -0.26 -2.69
N GLU A 151 -15.03 -0.22 -3.90
CA GLU A 151 -15.68 -0.64 -5.15
C GLU A 151 -15.35 -2.10 -5.52
N GLY A 152 -14.52 -2.76 -4.70
CA GLY A 152 -14.10 -4.15 -4.88
C GLY A 152 -12.76 -4.32 -5.59
N ASN A 153 -12.11 -3.23 -6.01
CA ASN A 153 -10.76 -3.28 -6.55
C ASN A 153 -9.73 -3.19 -5.41
N LEU A 154 -9.19 -4.34 -5.01
CA LEU A 154 -8.20 -4.44 -3.94
C LEU A 154 -6.75 -4.31 -4.44
N LYS A 155 -6.53 -3.90 -5.70
CA LYS A 155 -5.18 -3.68 -6.22
C LYS A 155 -4.61 -2.35 -5.71
N PRO A 156 -3.28 -2.27 -5.47
CA PRO A 156 -2.61 -1.04 -5.12
C PRO A 156 -2.39 -0.16 -6.37
N ASP A 157 -3.48 0.36 -6.96
CA ASP A 157 -3.45 1.17 -8.16
C ASP A 157 -3.50 2.65 -7.80
N ASN A 158 -2.38 3.16 -7.28
CA ASN A 158 -2.25 4.59 -6.95
C ASN A 158 -1.05 5.21 -7.70
N PRO A 159 -1.29 6.11 -8.67
CA PRO A 159 -0.24 6.86 -9.36
C PRO A 159 0.73 7.63 -8.44
N LEU A 160 0.27 8.03 -7.24
CA LEU A 160 1.11 8.70 -6.24
C LEU A 160 2.22 7.77 -5.70
N LEU A 161 1.99 6.46 -5.71
CA LEU A 161 2.99 5.49 -5.25
C LEU A 161 4.20 5.48 -6.19
N ASP A 162 3.96 5.54 -7.50
CA ASP A 162 5.01 5.61 -8.52
C ASP A 162 5.82 6.91 -8.41
N ASP A 163 5.16 8.04 -8.15
CA ASP A 163 5.81 9.34 -7.93
C ASP A 163 6.71 9.31 -6.68
N ILE A 164 6.26 8.69 -5.59
CA ILE A 164 7.09 8.50 -4.39
C ILE A 164 8.33 7.67 -4.71
N PHE A 165 8.16 6.51 -5.37
CA PHE A 165 9.29 5.68 -5.72
C PHE A 165 10.25 6.38 -6.68
N GLN A 166 9.74 7.19 -7.60
CA GLN A 166 10.58 7.98 -8.49
C GLN A 166 11.40 9.01 -7.70
N LYS A 167 10.77 9.80 -6.82
CA LYS A 167 11.47 10.84 -6.06
C LYS A 167 12.47 10.27 -5.05
N VAL A 168 12.12 9.14 -4.43
CA VAL A 168 13.04 8.40 -3.57
C VAL A 168 14.22 7.85 -4.36
N ASP A 169 13.98 7.25 -5.52
CA ASP A 169 15.04 6.72 -6.37
C ASP A 169 15.99 7.81 -6.84
N GLU A 170 15.46 8.95 -7.27
CA GLU A 170 16.24 10.14 -7.64
C GLU A 170 17.19 10.55 -6.48
N ALA A 171 16.67 10.66 -5.25
CA ALA A 171 17.47 11.05 -4.07
C ALA A 171 18.51 9.98 -3.67
N VAL A 172 18.14 8.70 -3.68
CA VAL A 172 19.04 7.59 -3.33
C VAL A 172 20.13 7.40 -4.40
N CYS A 173 19.82 7.58 -5.68
CA CYS A 173 20.80 7.53 -6.76
C CYS A 173 21.84 8.65 -6.61
N GLU A 174 21.41 9.88 -6.36
CA GLU A 174 22.34 11.00 -6.10
C GLU A 174 23.22 10.72 -4.87
N ALA A 175 22.64 10.20 -3.79
CA ALA A 175 23.37 9.82 -2.59
C ALA A 175 24.42 8.72 -2.90
N MET A 176 24.08 7.76 -3.75
CA MET A 176 25.01 6.70 -4.17
C MET A 176 26.16 7.27 -4.99
N GLU A 177 25.87 8.06 -6.01
CA GLU A 177 26.92 8.63 -6.85
C GLU A 177 27.83 9.56 -6.02
N ALA A 178 27.26 10.38 -5.13
CA ALA A 178 28.03 11.21 -4.20
C ALA A 178 28.93 10.37 -3.29
N SER A 179 28.42 9.22 -2.85
CA SER A 179 29.17 8.31 -2.00
C SER A 179 30.32 7.60 -2.70
N ILE A 180 30.17 7.27 -3.99
CA ILE A 180 31.20 6.56 -4.77
C ILE A 180 32.26 7.53 -5.29
N ASP A 181 31.84 8.71 -5.76
CA ASP A 181 32.74 9.64 -6.44
C ASP A 181 33.62 10.45 -5.48
N GLU A 182 33.08 10.81 -4.31
CA GLU A 182 33.69 11.85 -3.46
C GLU A 182 34.13 11.34 -2.09
N PHE A 183 33.49 10.30 -1.55
CA PHE A 183 33.94 9.72 -0.30
C PHE A 183 35.09 8.75 -0.51
N SER A 184 36.10 8.91 0.34
CA SER A 184 37.21 8.00 0.46
C SER A 184 37.66 7.99 1.91
N THR A 185 38.61 7.11 2.25
CA THR A 185 39.23 7.12 3.56
C THR A 185 39.89 8.47 3.88
N THR A 186 40.31 9.24 2.86
CA THR A 186 40.98 10.55 2.99
C THR A 186 40.06 11.75 2.77
N ASN A 187 38.79 11.54 2.41
CA ASN A 187 37.83 12.62 2.23
C ASN A 187 36.42 12.19 2.66
N PHE A 188 35.90 12.79 3.73
CA PHE A 188 34.53 12.57 4.20
C PHE A 188 33.57 13.71 3.82
N LYS A 189 33.97 14.59 2.91
CA LYS A 189 33.15 15.73 2.46
C LYS A 189 32.83 15.60 0.99
N ILE A 190 31.54 15.70 0.68
CA ILE A 190 31.08 16.01 -0.68
C ILE A 190 31.14 17.51 -0.97
N SER A 191 31.22 17.86 -2.25
CA SER A 191 31.23 19.21 -2.78
C SER A 191 29.93 19.93 -2.44
N ARG A 192 30.03 21.24 -2.16
CA ARG A 192 28.87 22.07 -1.78
C ARG A 192 27.73 22.01 -2.79
N ASN A 193 28.06 21.99 -4.08
CA ASN A 193 27.07 21.91 -5.15
C ASN A 193 26.30 20.58 -5.10
N ARG A 194 26.99 19.48 -4.79
CA ARG A 194 26.38 18.16 -4.70
C ARG A 194 25.55 18.01 -3.43
N LEU A 195 26.04 18.52 -2.30
CA LEU A 195 25.25 18.60 -1.06
C LEU A 195 23.96 19.38 -1.29
N LEU A 196 24.01 20.56 -1.91
CA LEU A 196 22.82 21.36 -2.21
C LEU A 196 21.84 20.61 -3.13
N LYS A 197 22.36 19.90 -4.14
CA LYS A 197 21.54 19.07 -5.04
C LYS A 197 20.85 17.95 -4.25
N LEU A 198 21.60 17.22 -3.43
CA LEU A 198 21.10 16.14 -2.59
C LEU A 198 20.03 16.63 -1.59
N THR A 199 20.29 17.74 -0.89
CA THR A 199 19.32 18.38 0.02
C THR A 199 18.02 18.73 -0.70
N LYS A 200 18.10 19.27 -1.91
CA LYS A 200 16.92 19.61 -2.71
C LYS A 200 16.12 18.36 -3.09
N MET A 201 16.80 17.27 -3.50
CA MET A 201 16.14 16.01 -3.88
C MET A 201 15.51 15.32 -2.67
N ALA A 202 16.20 15.32 -1.53
CA ALA A 202 15.65 14.84 -0.26
C ALA A 202 14.40 15.64 0.17
N ALA A 203 14.43 16.97 0.07
CA ALA A 203 13.27 17.79 0.39
C ALA A 203 12.05 17.49 -0.51
N GLN A 204 12.28 17.20 -1.80
CA GLN A 204 11.23 16.78 -2.73
C GLN A 204 10.68 15.39 -2.38
N ALA A 205 11.54 14.42 -2.08
CA ALA A 205 11.13 13.10 -1.61
C ALA A 205 10.31 13.20 -0.31
N ASP A 206 10.77 13.98 0.66
CA ASP A 206 10.06 14.23 1.92
C ASP A 206 8.67 14.86 1.71
N GLN A 207 8.53 15.75 0.73
CA GLN A 207 7.25 16.37 0.41
C GLN A 207 6.24 15.35 -0.11
N VAL A 208 6.64 14.48 -1.05
CA VAL A 208 5.73 13.45 -1.59
C VAL A 208 5.45 12.36 -0.56
N ILE A 209 6.45 11.96 0.23
CA ILE A 209 6.27 11.00 1.32
C ILE A 209 5.31 11.56 2.37
N ALA A 210 5.45 12.83 2.80
CA ALA A 210 4.52 13.43 3.76
C ALA A 210 3.07 13.53 3.23
N GLY A 211 2.93 13.64 1.91
CA GLY A 211 1.62 13.56 1.24
C GLY A 211 1.00 12.17 1.31
N PHE A 212 1.78 11.13 1.62
CA PHE A 212 1.36 9.73 1.58
C PHE A 212 1.39 9.01 2.93
N LEU A 213 2.41 9.27 3.75
CA LEU A 213 2.61 8.78 5.11
C LEU A 213 2.37 9.92 6.10
N THR A 214 1.52 9.67 7.09
CA THR A 214 1.19 10.65 8.13
C THR A 214 1.28 9.98 9.50
N PRO A 215 1.94 10.58 10.50
CA PRO A 215 2.93 11.66 10.37
C PRO A 215 4.20 11.24 9.62
N TRP A 216 4.85 12.19 8.93
CA TRP A 216 6.19 12.01 8.35
C TRP A 216 7.15 13.02 8.97
N LYS A 217 8.24 12.52 9.57
CA LYS A 217 9.33 13.37 10.03
C LYS A 217 10.28 13.61 8.86
N ARG A 218 10.53 14.88 8.48
CA ARG A 218 11.50 15.22 7.44
C ARG A 218 12.93 14.94 7.88
N ILE A 219 13.84 14.72 6.92
CA ILE A 219 15.28 14.69 7.20
C ILE A 219 15.73 16.14 7.34
N ASP A 220 16.44 16.44 8.43
CA ASP A 220 17.03 17.77 8.64
C ASP A 220 18.39 17.81 7.94
N VAL A 221 18.38 18.01 6.63
CA VAL A 221 19.61 18.19 5.85
C VAL A 221 19.89 19.68 5.71
N THR A 222 20.78 20.20 6.55
CA THR A 222 21.30 21.56 6.39
C THR A 222 22.46 21.56 5.40
N ASP A 223 22.57 22.60 4.59
CA ASP A 223 23.73 22.82 3.69
C ASP A 223 25.01 23.18 4.45
N GLU A 224 24.89 23.38 5.77
CA GLU A 224 25.96 23.65 6.72
C GLU A 224 26.35 22.42 7.56
N SER A 225 25.79 21.23 7.28
CA SER A 225 26.16 20.02 8.02
C SER A 225 27.63 19.71 7.82
N ASP A 226 28.40 19.57 8.91
CA ASP A 226 29.79 19.12 8.84
C ASP A 226 29.91 17.59 8.63
N ASP A 227 28.81 16.84 8.75
CA ASP A 227 28.76 15.39 8.69
C ASP A 227 28.11 14.89 7.39
N HIS A 228 28.77 15.12 6.25
CA HIS A 228 28.23 14.75 4.93
C HIS A 228 28.00 13.24 4.80
N LEU A 229 28.88 12.41 5.37
CA LEU A 229 28.73 10.95 5.36
C LEU A 229 27.51 10.51 6.19
N GLY A 230 27.29 11.12 7.35
CA GLY A 230 26.10 10.89 8.18
C GLY A 230 24.81 11.27 7.45
N VAL A 231 24.80 12.41 6.74
CA VAL A 231 23.66 12.84 5.91
C VAL A 231 23.32 11.81 4.83
N VAL A 232 24.32 11.34 4.08
CA VAL A 232 24.12 10.32 3.04
C VAL A 232 23.61 9.00 3.64
N GLY A 233 24.18 8.59 4.78
CA GLY A 233 23.74 7.40 5.51
C GLY A 233 22.29 7.50 6.00
N GLU A 234 21.88 8.66 6.52
CA GLU A 234 20.51 8.91 6.99
C GLU A 234 19.51 8.90 5.82
N ILE A 235 19.83 9.59 4.72
CA ILE A 235 19.02 9.58 3.49
C ILE A 235 18.80 8.15 3.01
N ASN A 236 19.89 7.38 2.88
CA ASN A 236 19.83 6.00 2.42
C ASN A 236 18.94 5.14 3.34
N THR A 237 19.24 5.14 4.64
CA THR A 237 18.54 4.29 5.61
C THR A 237 17.04 4.59 5.64
N LYS A 238 16.69 5.87 5.68
CA LYS A 238 15.31 6.31 5.83
C LYS A 238 14.50 6.08 4.56
N TYR A 239 15.02 6.45 3.40
CA TYR A 239 14.29 6.28 2.15
C TYR A 239 14.22 4.83 1.68
N ALA A 240 15.25 4.03 1.91
CA ALA A 240 15.17 2.60 1.67
C ALA A 240 14.13 1.93 2.58
N ALA A 241 14.07 2.31 3.87
CA ALA A 241 13.05 1.80 4.79
C ALA A 241 11.62 2.16 4.33
N VAL A 242 11.39 3.39 3.88
CA VAL A 242 10.09 3.81 3.32
C VAL A 242 9.76 3.02 2.06
N ALA A 243 10.69 2.91 1.12
CA ALA A 243 10.46 2.22 -0.14
C ALA A 243 10.11 0.74 0.10
N ILE A 244 10.89 0.04 0.95
CA ILE A 244 10.64 -1.35 1.35
C ILE A 244 9.31 -1.47 2.09
N GLY A 245 9.00 -0.53 2.99
CA GLY A 245 7.76 -0.55 3.75
C GLY A 245 6.53 -0.40 2.85
N LEU A 246 6.57 0.56 1.92
CA LEU A 246 5.50 0.81 0.94
C LEU A 246 5.32 -0.37 -0.02
N GLU A 247 6.42 -0.94 -0.54
CA GLU A 247 6.38 -2.12 -1.40
C GLU A 247 5.74 -3.32 -0.69
N LYS A 248 6.15 -3.59 0.56
CA LYS A 248 5.53 -4.63 1.39
C LYS A 248 4.04 -4.38 1.65
N CYS A 249 3.64 -3.13 1.84
CA CYS A 249 2.24 -2.76 2.04
C CYS A 249 1.42 -2.92 0.75
N ALA A 250 1.95 -2.52 -0.40
CA ALA A 250 1.32 -2.74 -1.70
C ALA A 250 1.18 -4.24 -2.00
N ASN A 251 2.16 -5.05 -1.61
CA ASN A 251 2.20 -6.50 -1.83
C ASN A 251 1.58 -7.32 -0.67
N PHE A 252 0.82 -6.68 0.23
CA PHE A 252 0.26 -7.26 1.45
C PHE A 252 -0.49 -8.59 1.23
N HIS A 253 -1.16 -8.78 0.09
CA HIS A 253 -1.85 -10.02 -0.29
C HIS A 253 -1.31 -10.69 -1.56
N ARG A 254 0.01 -10.61 -1.79
CA ARG A 254 0.68 -11.17 -2.98
C ARG A 254 0.21 -10.57 -4.31
N TYR A 255 -0.22 -9.31 -4.28
CA TYR A 255 -0.11 -8.52 -5.50
C TYR A 255 1.38 -8.48 -5.88
N HIS A 256 1.69 -8.66 -7.15
CA HIS A 256 3.05 -8.46 -7.67
C HIS A 256 3.14 -7.01 -8.14
N TYR A 257 3.07 -6.06 -7.20
CA TYR A 257 3.43 -4.69 -7.52
C TYR A 257 4.95 -4.67 -7.75
N GLU A 258 5.33 -4.49 -9.01
CA GLU A 258 6.72 -4.44 -9.46
C GLU A 258 7.01 -3.02 -9.93
N SER A 259 7.80 -2.29 -9.14
CA SER A 259 8.32 -0.98 -9.54
C SER A 259 9.78 -1.09 -9.90
N LYS A 260 10.13 -0.72 -11.15
CA LYS A 260 11.54 -0.63 -11.58
C LYS A 260 12.34 0.34 -10.71
N ASN A 261 11.69 1.40 -10.21
CA ASN A 261 12.32 2.36 -9.31
C ASN A 261 12.66 1.71 -7.97
N PHE A 262 11.78 0.85 -7.43
CA PHE A 262 12.06 0.11 -6.19
C PHE A 262 13.28 -0.81 -6.32
N GLU A 263 13.41 -1.55 -7.43
CA GLU A 263 14.57 -2.41 -7.67
C GLU A 263 15.87 -1.61 -7.66
N ARG A 264 15.90 -0.45 -8.33
CA ARG A 264 17.05 0.47 -8.32
C ARG A 264 17.35 1.00 -6.91
N ILE A 265 16.34 1.43 -6.15
CA ILE A 265 16.50 1.87 -4.76
C ILE A 265 17.16 0.78 -3.93
N SER A 266 16.73 -0.48 -4.07
CA SER A 266 17.28 -1.62 -3.33
C SER A 266 18.76 -1.89 -3.67
N ILE A 267 19.11 -1.81 -4.96
CA ILE A 267 20.51 -1.99 -5.42
C ILE A 267 21.38 -0.84 -4.91
N ASN A 268 20.95 0.41 -5.13
CA ASN A 268 21.70 1.59 -4.74
C ASN A 268 21.87 1.67 -3.23
N SER A 269 20.83 1.31 -2.48
CA SER A 269 20.89 1.31 -1.01
C SER A 269 21.90 0.32 -0.46
N LYS A 270 22.00 -0.88 -1.06
CA LYS A 270 23.01 -1.87 -0.71
C LYS A 270 24.43 -1.36 -1.01
N ALA A 271 24.62 -0.72 -2.16
CA ALA A 271 25.90 -0.12 -2.53
C ALA A 271 26.33 0.97 -1.55
N ILE A 272 25.43 1.90 -1.19
CA ILE A 272 25.70 2.93 -0.16
C ILE A 272 26.03 2.29 1.18
N THR A 273 25.28 1.25 1.59
CA THR A 273 25.50 0.57 2.88
C THR A 273 26.87 -0.09 2.93
N ALA A 274 27.30 -0.73 1.85
CA ALA A 274 28.62 -1.34 1.74
C ALA A 274 29.72 -0.27 1.86
N GLN A 275 29.62 0.82 1.09
CA GLN A 275 30.57 1.94 1.15
C GLN A 275 30.61 2.59 2.53
N TYR A 276 29.44 2.81 3.14
CA TYR A 276 29.33 3.37 4.48
C TYR A 276 30.00 2.46 5.52
N GLN A 277 29.81 1.14 5.42
CA GLN A 277 30.41 0.18 6.35
C GLN A 277 31.96 0.16 6.28
N GLU A 278 32.52 0.41 5.10
CA GLU A 278 33.97 0.55 4.92
C GLU A 278 34.50 1.84 5.57
N LEU A 279 33.75 2.93 5.49
CA LEU A 279 34.19 4.26 5.94
C LEU A 279 33.83 4.58 7.39
N ILE A 280 32.78 3.96 7.96
CA ILE A 280 32.19 4.37 9.24
C ILE A 280 33.17 4.30 10.40
N ASN A 281 34.04 3.29 10.42
CA ASN A 281 35.02 3.13 11.49
C ASN A 281 36.02 4.29 11.51
N VAL A 282 36.51 4.68 10.34
CA VAL A 282 37.43 5.82 10.19
C VAL A 282 36.71 7.14 10.49
N HIS A 283 35.46 7.27 10.03
CA HIS A 283 34.67 8.49 10.22
C HIS A 283 34.29 8.73 11.69
N VAL A 284 33.86 7.71 12.43
CA VAL A 284 33.57 7.82 13.87
C VAL A 284 34.82 8.27 14.62
N LEU A 285 35.96 7.66 14.31
CA LEU A 285 37.24 8.02 14.90
C LEU A 285 37.64 9.46 14.57
N PHE A 286 37.44 9.88 13.32
CA PHE A 286 37.65 11.26 12.88
C PHE A 286 36.76 12.23 13.65
N LYS A 287 35.45 11.96 13.81
CA LYS A 287 34.53 12.82 14.57
C LYS A 287 34.94 12.95 16.03
N ASP A 288 35.32 11.86 16.67
CA ASP A 288 35.78 11.88 18.05
C ASP A 288 37.07 12.68 18.21
N LEU A 289 38.01 12.51 17.28
CA LEU A 289 39.24 13.29 17.28
C LEU A 289 38.97 14.78 17.04
N MET A 290 38.11 15.13 16.07
CA MET A 290 37.72 16.52 15.80
C MET A 290 37.04 17.18 16.99
N ARG A 291 36.25 16.44 17.77
CA ARG A 291 35.69 16.93 19.03
C ARG A 291 36.78 17.29 20.03
N ILE A 292 37.80 16.45 20.19
CA ILE A 292 38.96 16.74 21.06
C ILE A 292 39.73 17.95 20.55
N ILE A 293 40.00 18.03 19.24
CA ILE A 293 40.68 19.18 18.62
C ILE A 293 39.91 20.47 18.90
N ASN A 294 38.61 20.49 18.65
CA ASN A 294 37.77 21.67 18.86
C ASN A 294 37.66 22.05 20.34
N GLU A 295 37.78 21.12 21.27
CA GLU A 295 37.76 21.39 22.70
C GLU A 295 39.11 21.98 23.19
N TYR A 296 40.24 21.40 22.76
CA TYR A 296 41.56 21.68 23.36
C TYR A 296 42.51 22.49 22.49
N LEU A 297 42.39 22.48 21.16
CA LEU A 297 43.34 23.09 20.23
C LEU A 297 42.74 24.31 19.52
N GLY A 298 43.55 25.36 19.36
CA GLY A 298 43.20 26.53 18.57
C GLY A 298 43.36 26.30 17.06
N GLU A 299 43.02 27.31 16.27
CA GLU A 299 43.19 27.29 14.80
C GLU A 299 44.66 27.07 14.38
N SER A 300 45.61 27.56 15.19
CA SER A 300 47.06 27.40 14.98
C SER A 300 47.59 25.99 15.28
N GLY A 301 46.75 25.08 15.79
CA GLY A 301 47.18 23.76 16.26
C GLY A 301 47.75 23.72 17.67
N SER A 302 47.99 24.88 18.31
CA SER A 302 48.45 24.93 19.69
C SER A 302 47.30 24.77 20.69
N LEU A 303 47.59 24.25 21.89
CA LEU A 303 46.63 24.23 23.00
C LEU A 303 46.01 25.60 23.26
N LYS A 304 44.67 25.69 23.30
CA LYS A 304 43.92 26.91 23.62
C LYS A 304 44.33 27.49 24.98
N ASN A 305 44.65 26.61 25.93
CA ASN A 305 45.17 26.96 27.25
C ASN A 305 46.41 26.10 27.54
N PRO A 306 47.63 26.67 27.55
CA PRO A 306 48.87 25.91 27.73
C PRO A 306 49.17 25.55 29.19
N ASN A 307 48.23 25.76 30.13
CA ASN A 307 48.47 25.39 31.52
C ASN A 307 48.62 23.85 31.70
N PRO A 308 49.35 23.39 32.73
CA PRO A 308 49.62 21.97 32.93
C PRO A 308 48.36 21.10 33.05
N ASN A 309 47.32 21.62 33.70
CA ASN A 309 46.06 20.92 33.92
C ASN A 309 45.30 20.66 32.60
N ASN A 310 45.27 21.64 31.69
CA ASN A 310 44.61 21.48 30.39
C ASN A 310 45.37 20.51 29.49
N ARG A 311 46.71 20.51 29.56
CA ARG A 311 47.55 19.51 28.90
C ARG A 311 47.27 18.09 29.41
N GLU A 312 47.15 17.91 30.72
CA GLU A 312 46.82 16.62 31.33
C GLU A 312 45.42 16.14 30.90
N ARG A 313 44.42 17.02 30.88
CA ARG A 313 43.07 16.71 30.38
C ARG A 313 43.07 16.32 28.90
N PHE A 314 43.82 17.03 28.06
CA PHE A 314 43.97 16.70 26.65
C PHE A 314 44.57 15.29 26.47
N GLN A 315 45.65 14.98 27.20
CA GLN A 315 46.25 13.64 27.21
C GLN A 315 45.26 12.56 27.67
N GLU A 316 44.49 12.84 28.72
CA GLU A 316 43.49 11.90 29.24
C GLU A 316 42.38 11.63 28.20
N ARG A 317 41.93 12.63 27.45
CA ARG A 317 40.96 12.45 26.36
C ARG A 317 41.53 11.64 25.21
N LEU A 318 42.81 11.80 24.86
CA LEU A 318 43.48 10.96 23.87
C LEU A 318 43.61 9.49 24.34
N LYS A 319 43.93 9.26 25.62
CA LYS A 319 43.92 7.90 26.20
C LYS A 319 42.52 7.27 26.19
N GLN A 320 41.48 8.05 26.47
CA GLN A 320 40.10 7.59 26.37
C GLN A 320 39.74 7.21 24.92
N LEU A 321 40.23 7.98 23.94
CA LEU A 321 40.05 7.67 22.52
C LEU A 321 40.76 6.36 22.15
N ASP A 322 42.01 6.18 22.55
CA ASP A 322 42.76 4.93 22.35
C ASP A 322 42.06 3.72 23.00
N HIS A 323 41.57 3.87 24.23
CA HIS A 323 40.78 2.83 24.87
C HIS A 323 39.51 2.48 24.08
N SER A 324 38.81 3.49 23.57
CA SER A 324 37.63 3.29 22.70
C SER A 324 37.98 2.59 21.38
N MET A 325 39.12 2.93 20.77
CA MET A 325 39.61 2.25 19.57
C MET A 325 39.85 0.77 19.83
N ASN A 326 40.54 0.45 20.94
CA ASN A 326 40.81 -0.93 21.34
C ASN A 326 39.53 -1.72 21.62
N ILE A 327 38.54 -1.13 22.30
CA ILE A 327 37.23 -1.78 22.53
C ILE A 327 36.52 -2.08 21.21
N ASN A 328 36.61 -1.19 20.23
CA ASN A 328 35.95 -1.31 18.94
C ASN A 328 36.79 -2.08 17.90
N ASN A 329 37.92 -2.68 18.30
CA ASN A 329 38.89 -3.33 17.40
C ASN A 329 39.30 -2.45 16.20
N GLN A 330 39.47 -1.15 16.42
CA GLN A 330 39.92 -0.23 15.39
C GLN A 330 41.44 -0.25 15.27
N ASP A 331 41.93 -0.45 14.05
CA ASP A 331 43.36 -0.44 13.73
C ASP A 331 43.94 0.98 13.82
N LEU A 332 45.15 1.09 14.39
CA LEU A 332 45.94 2.33 14.43
C LEU A 332 46.25 2.88 13.03
N SER A 333 46.20 2.04 11.99
CA SER A 333 46.30 2.47 10.59
C SER A 333 45.22 3.50 10.22
N HIS A 334 44.01 3.42 10.79
CA HIS A 334 42.96 4.42 10.60
C HIS A 334 43.30 5.76 11.24
N MET A 335 43.89 5.74 12.46
CA MET A 335 44.35 6.96 13.13
C MET A 335 45.48 7.62 12.33
N ALA A 336 46.45 6.83 11.86
CA ALA A 336 47.53 7.32 10.99
C ALA A 336 46.96 8.02 9.73
N LEU A 337 45.96 7.40 9.11
CA LEU A 337 45.31 7.95 7.93
C LEU A 337 44.60 9.28 8.24
N ILE A 338 43.91 9.37 9.39
CA ILE A 338 43.26 10.60 9.85
C ILE A 338 44.28 11.72 10.08
N LEU A 339 45.32 11.44 10.86
CA LEU A 339 46.34 12.44 11.21
C LEU A 339 47.05 12.98 9.97
N ASN A 340 47.33 12.12 8.99
CA ASN A 340 48.09 12.49 7.79
C ASN A 340 47.25 13.17 6.71
N ASN A 341 45.93 12.90 6.61
CA ASN A 341 45.12 13.36 5.47
C ASN A 341 44.03 14.36 5.85
N HIS A 342 43.55 14.37 7.09
CA HIS A 342 42.38 15.16 7.48
C HIS A 342 42.70 16.34 8.41
N LEU A 343 43.91 16.39 8.96
CA LEU A 343 44.32 17.42 9.89
C LEU A 343 45.40 18.32 9.30
N THR A 344 45.50 19.55 9.80
CA THR A 344 46.68 20.37 9.52
C THR A 344 47.91 19.74 10.18
N GLN A 345 49.08 19.94 9.58
CA GLN A 345 50.34 19.42 10.14
C GLN A 345 50.56 19.88 11.59
N ALA A 346 50.13 21.09 11.94
CA ALA A 346 50.24 21.63 13.30
C ALA A 346 49.34 20.86 14.28
N HIS A 347 48.08 20.59 13.93
CA HIS A 347 47.18 19.78 14.75
C HIS A 347 47.70 18.34 14.90
N ALA A 348 48.14 17.72 13.81
CA ALA A 348 48.64 16.35 13.81
C ALA A 348 49.87 16.19 14.73
N LEU A 349 50.83 17.11 14.65
CA LEU A 349 52.03 17.11 15.49
C LEU A 349 51.71 17.32 16.98
N GLU A 350 50.78 18.23 17.29
CA GLU A 350 50.41 18.49 18.68
C GLU A 350 49.66 17.29 19.29
N ILE A 351 48.78 16.64 18.53
CA ILE A 351 48.14 15.38 18.96
C ILE A 351 49.20 14.32 19.20
N PHE A 352 50.10 14.10 18.24
CA PHE A 352 51.11 13.05 18.31
C PHE A 352 52.07 13.23 19.51
N ARG A 353 52.45 14.48 19.82
CA ARG A 353 53.27 14.81 21.00
C ARG A 353 52.60 14.39 22.32
N HIS A 354 51.28 14.41 22.37
CA HIS A 354 50.48 14.11 23.57
C HIS A 354 49.77 12.75 23.49
N ALA A 355 49.93 12.00 22.41
CA ALA A 355 49.31 10.71 22.18
C ALA A 355 49.90 9.61 23.09
N PRO A 356 49.18 8.50 23.31
CA PRO A 356 49.71 7.31 23.97
C PRO A 356 50.99 6.78 23.29
N GLU A 357 51.86 6.12 24.06
CA GLU A 357 53.13 5.57 23.55
C GLU A 357 52.94 4.60 22.38
N SER A 358 51.86 3.82 22.38
CA SER A 358 51.50 2.91 21.28
C SER A 358 51.37 3.65 19.95
N TRP A 359 50.72 4.82 19.96
CA TRP A 359 50.55 5.63 18.74
C TRP A 359 51.90 6.16 18.27
N GLN A 360 52.76 6.60 19.20
CA GLN A 360 54.07 7.16 18.87
C GLN A 360 55.02 6.14 18.27
N GLN A 361 54.88 4.86 18.63
CA GLN A 361 55.72 3.77 18.12
C GLN A 361 55.24 3.26 16.76
N GLU A 362 53.93 3.23 16.52
CA GLU A 362 53.34 2.57 15.35
C GLU A 362 52.94 3.53 14.23
N ILE A 363 52.63 4.79 14.54
CA ILE A 363 52.20 5.78 13.55
C ILE A 363 53.39 6.60 13.05
N ALA A 364 53.68 6.48 11.75
CA ALA A 364 54.59 7.38 11.05
C ALA A 364 53.81 8.58 10.49
N LEU A 365 54.09 9.78 11.01
CA LEU A 365 53.61 11.03 10.41
C LEU A 365 54.43 11.34 9.15
N VAL A 366 53.73 11.65 8.05
CA VAL A 366 54.33 11.95 6.74
C VAL A 366 54.55 13.44 6.55
#